data_AF-A0A7H4N8T6-F1
#
_entry.id   AF-A0A7H4N8T6-F1
#
_cell.length_a   1.000
_cell.length_b   1.000
_cell.length_c   1.000
_cell.angle_alpha   90.00
_cell.angle_beta   90.00
_cell.angle_gamma   90.00
#
_symmetry.space_group_name_H-M   'P 1'
#
loop_
_entity.id
_entity.type
_entity.pdbx_description
1 polymer ?
#
loop_
_entity_poly.entity_id
_entity_poly.type
_entity_poly.pdbx_seq_one_letter_code
_entity_poly.pdbx_strand_id
1 'polypeptide(L)'
;MPFEDRVKQALAKIYAHHSWTTVQKRWLDRLAKQLVHEVVLDKNFVNHCFSDAGGAKKLNHLLSDQLDSILEQMSEALWAPKTA
;
A
#
# COMPACT_ATOMS: atom_id res chain seq x y z
N MET A 1 16.33 -2.05 9.76
CA MET A 1 15.23 -1.08 9.63
C MET A 1 13.93 -1.76 10.06
N PRO A 2 13.21 -1.18 11.05
CA PRO A 2 11.89 -1.63 11.48
C PRO A 2 10.90 -1.75 10.31
N PHE A 3 9.91 -2.62 10.42
CA PHE A 3 8.90 -2.80 9.36
C PHE A 3 8.14 -1.49 9.09
N GLU A 4 7.78 -0.75 10.13
CA GLU A 4 7.11 0.55 10.00
C GLU A 4 7.93 1.56 9.16
N ASP A 5 9.25 1.61 9.34
CA ASP A 5 10.10 2.48 8.52
C ASP A 5 10.11 2.06 7.05
N ARG A 6 10.10 0.75 6.76
CA ARG A 6 10.00 0.25 5.39
C ARG A 6 8.65 0.62 4.76
N VAL A 7 7.56 0.52 5.52
CA VAL A 7 6.22 0.96 5.09
C VAL A 7 6.22 2.45 4.78
N LYS A 8 6.82 3.29 5.64
CA LYS A 8 6.94 4.73 5.42
C LYS A 8 7.74 5.06 4.16
N GLN A 9 8.84 4.36 3.92
CA GLN A 9 9.63 4.53 2.69
C GLN A 9 8.84 4.13 1.44
N ALA A 10 8.10 3.03 1.50
CA ALA A 10 7.22 2.60 0.42
C ALA A 10 6.18 3.69 0.09
N LEU A 11 5.48 4.18 1.11
CA LEU A 11 4.50 5.25 1.00
C LEU A 11 5.10 6.52 0.39
N ALA A 12 6.30 6.92 0.81
CA ALA A 12 6.98 8.09 0.29
C ALA A 12 7.27 7.95 -1.21
N LYS A 13 7.73 6.77 -1.67
CA LYS A 13 7.94 6.48 -3.09
C LYS A 13 6.62 6.56 -3.87
N ILE A 14 5.57 5.91 -3.37
CA ILE A 14 4.24 5.95 -3.98
C ILE A 14 3.77 7.39 -4.13
N TYR A 15 3.89 8.20 -3.07
CA TYR A 15 3.53 9.62 -3.10
C TYR A 15 4.35 10.46 -4.07
N ALA A 16 5.57 10.07 -4.40
CA ALA A 16 6.40 10.73 -5.39
C ALA A 16 6.06 10.33 -6.84
N HIS A 17 5.57 9.11 -7.05
CA HIS A 17 5.24 8.59 -8.39
C HIS A 17 4.01 9.27 -9.04
N HIS A 18 3.06 9.74 -8.23
CA HIS A 18 1.82 10.32 -8.76
C HIS A 18 1.25 11.42 -7.86
N SER A 19 0.49 12.33 -8.45
CA SER A 19 -0.28 13.34 -7.72
C SER A 19 -1.54 12.73 -7.13
N TRP A 20 -1.43 12.18 -5.92
CA TRP A 20 -2.57 11.58 -5.23
C TRP A 20 -3.54 12.62 -4.68
N THR A 21 -4.83 12.37 -4.84
CA THR A 21 -5.90 13.13 -4.19
C THR A 21 -5.95 12.85 -2.69
N THR A 22 -6.60 13.73 -1.92
CA THR A 22 -6.79 13.57 -0.47
C THR A 22 -7.46 12.24 -0.12
N VAL A 23 -8.43 11.79 -0.92
CA VAL A 23 -9.12 10.51 -0.71
C VAL A 23 -8.16 9.35 -0.92
N GLN A 24 -7.39 9.35 -2.01
CA GLN A 24 -6.40 8.30 -2.28
C GLN A 24 -5.33 8.23 -1.20
N LYS A 25 -4.81 9.38 -0.74
CA LYS A 25 -3.84 9.44 0.37
C LYS A 25 -4.39 8.82 1.65
N ARG A 26 -5.67 9.08 1.99
CA ARG A 26 -6.33 8.46 3.15
C ARG A 26 -6.42 6.94 3.02
N TRP A 27 -6.71 6.43 1.82
CA TRP A 27 -6.74 4.99 1.57
C TRP A 27 -5.34 4.36 1.69
N LEU A 28 -4.32 5.01 1.15
CA LEU A 28 -2.92 4.58 1.25
C LEU A 28 -2.41 4.58 2.70
N ASP A 29 -2.74 5.61 3.48
CA ASP A 29 -2.41 5.68 4.91
C ASP A 29 -3.11 4.56 5.70
N ARG A 30 -4.38 4.28 5.38
CA ARG A 30 -5.12 3.17 5.99
C ARG A 30 -4.50 1.82 5.64
N LEU A 31 -4.12 1.60 4.38
CA LEU A 31 -3.43 0.38 3.95
C LEU A 31 -2.12 0.20 4.73
N ALA A 32 -1.31 1.25 4.81
CA ALA A 32 -0.03 1.23 5.53
C ALA A 32 -0.20 0.90 7.02
N LYS A 33 -1.18 1.51 7.70
CA LYS A 33 -1.48 1.20 9.11
C LYS A 33 -1.86 -0.26 9.32
N GLN A 34 -2.69 -0.82 8.46
CA GLN A 34 -3.06 -2.23 8.52
C GLN A 34 -1.84 -3.13 8.28
N LEU A 35 -0.96 -2.72 7.37
CA LEU A 35 0.27 -3.45 7.08
C LEU A 35 1.22 -3.51 8.28
N VAL A 36 1.38 -2.41 9.01
CA VAL A 36 2.25 -2.35 10.20
C VAL A 36 1.78 -3.32 11.28
N HIS A 37 0.47 -3.56 11.38
CA HIS A 37 -0.12 -4.46 12.36
C HIS A 37 -0.05 -5.92 11.93
N GLU A 38 -0.45 -6.23 10.69
CA GLU A 38 -0.59 -7.62 10.22
C GLU A 38 0.67 -8.15 9.52
N VAL A 39 1.56 -7.27 9.05
CA VAL A 39 2.81 -7.62 8.33
C VAL A 39 2.57 -8.52 7.10
N VAL A 40 1.34 -8.53 6.57
CA VAL A 40 0.95 -9.27 5.38
C VAL A 40 0.61 -8.28 4.28
N LEU A 41 1.22 -8.44 3.11
CA LEU A 41 0.89 -7.68 1.91
C LEU A 41 0.50 -8.67 0.79
N ASP A 42 -0.79 -8.90 0.66
CA ASP A 42 -1.37 -9.72 -0.42
C ASP A 42 -2.70 -9.12 -0.90
N LYS A 43 -3.10 -9.44 -2.13
CA LYS A 43 -4.35 -8.96 -2.72
C LYS A 43 -5.58 -9.42 -1.94
N ASN A 44 -5.54 -10.62 -1.33
CA ASN A 44 -6.60 -11.11 -0.44
C ASN A 44 -6.70 -10.30 0.84
N PHE A 45 -5.56 -9.95 1.45
CA PHE A 45 -5.51 -9.10 2.64
C PHE A 45 -6.14 -7.73 2.35
N VAL A 46 -5.72 -7.10 1.24
CA VAL A 46 -6.30 -5.84 0.78
C VAL A 46 -7.80 -6.00 0.57
N ASN A 47 -8.24 -7.08 -0.09
CA ASN A 47 -9.65 -7.34 -0.29
C ASN A 47 -10.43 -7.47 1.02
N HIS A 48 -9.83 -8.09 2.04
CA HIS A 48 -10.43 -8.24 3.36
C HIS A 48 -10.49 -6.91 4.12
N CYS A 49 -9.37 -6.19 4.24
CA CYS A 49 -9.28 -4.88 4.88
C CYS A 49 -10.25 -3.85 4.29
N PHE A 50 -10.49 -3.94 2.98
CA PHE A 50 -11.35 -3.02 2.25
C PHE A 50 -12.69 -3.62 1.85
N SER A 51 -13.06 -4.79 2.38
CA SER A 51 -14.29 -5.50 2.04
C SER A 51 -15.54 -4.65 2.22
N ASP A 52 -15.61 -3.89 3.32
CA ASP A 52 -16.67 -2.90 3.62
C ASP A 52 -16.83 -1.82 2.54
N ALA A 53 -15.73 -1.46 1.88
CA ALA A 53 -15.70 -0.43 0.83
C ALA A 53 -15.81 -1.00 -0.60
N GLY A 54 -16.09 -2.30 -0.76
CA GLY A 54 -16.11 -2.98 -2.06
C GLY A 54 -14.82 -3.70 -2.45
N GLY A 55 -13.95 -3.94 -1.46
CA GLY A 55 -12.76 -4.78 -1.56
C GLY A 55 -11.61 -4.16 -2.36
N ALA A 56 -10.68 -5.03 -2.75
CA ALA A 56 -9.50 -4.64 -3.53
C ALA A 56 -9.90 -4.07 -4.90
N LYS A 57 -11.03 -4.53 -5.45
CA LYS A 57 -11.52 -4.08 -6.76
C LYS A 57 -11.94 -2.61 -6.73
N LYS A 58 -12.71 -2.19 -5.71
CA LYS A 58 -13.10 -0.79 -5.56
C LYS A 58 -11.91 0.09 -5.22
N LEU A 59 -11.01 -0.40 -4.37
CA LEU A 59 -9.78 0.30 -4.05
C LEU A 59 -8.91 0.52 -5.30
N ASN A 60 -8.77 -0.50 -6.15
CA ASN A 60 -8.03 -0.38 -7.41
C ASN A 60 -8.56 0.77 -8.26
N HIS A 61 -9.88 0.83 -8.45
CA HIS A 61 -10.50 1.89 -9.21
C HIS A 61 -10.30 3.28 -8.58
N LEU A 62 -10.38 3.39 -7.24
CA LEU A 62 -10.11 4.63 -6.52
C LEU A 62 -8.65 5.07 -6.66
N LEU A 63 -7.72 4.12 -6.78
CA LEU A 63 -6.31 4.34 -7.01
C LEU A 63 -5.98 4.41 -8.51
N SER A 64 -6.95 4.70 -9.38
CA SER A 64 -6.74 4.84 -10.83
C SER A 64 -6.15 3.59 -11.49
N ASP A 65 -6.61 2.42 -11.03
CA ASP A 65 -6.15 1.10 -11.43
C ASP A 65 -4.65 0.85 -11.18
N GLN A 66 -4.05 1.58 -10.23
CA GLN A 66 -2.65 1.46 -9.82
C GLN A 66 -2.45 0.55 -8.60
N LEU A 67 -3.47 -0.16 -8.08
CA LEU A 67 -3.31 -0.96 -6.86
C LEU A 67 -2.22 -2.01 -7.03
N ASP A 68 -2.20 -2.73 -8.16
CA ASP A 68 -1.18 -3.75 -8.40
C ASP A 68 0.24 -3.17 -8.38
N SER A 69 0.46 -2.00 -9.01
CA SER A 69 1.77 -1.31 -8.96
C SER A 69 2.13 -0.82 -7.57
N ILE A 70 1.14 -0.33 -6.80
CA ILE A 70 1.35 0.10 -5.41
C ILE A 70 1.75 -1.10 -4.55
N LEU A 71 1.06 -2.23 -4.68
CA LEU A 71 1.39 -3.45 -3.94
C LEU A 71 2.77 -3.99 -4.32
N GLU A 72 3.16 -3.90 -5.59
CA GLU A 72 4.51 -4.24 -6.04
C GLU A 72 5.57 -3.30 -5.45
N GLN A 73 5.36 -1.99 -5.50
CA GLN A 73 6.28 -1.01 -4.89
C GLN A 73 6.40 -1.18 -3.38
N MET A 74 5.28 -1.47 -2.70
CA MET A 74 5.28 -1.80 -1.28
C MET A 74 6.02 -3.11 -1.04
N SER A 75 5.78 -4.15 -1.82
CA SER A 75 6.46 -5.43 -1.63
C SER A 75 7.96 -5.29 -1.84
N GLU A 76 8.39 -4.58 -2.89
CA GLU A 76 9.79 -4.24 -3.09
C GLU A 76 10.37 -3.49 -1.90
N ALA A 77 9.71 -2.45 -1.39
CA ALA A 77 10.25 -1.68 -0.27
C ALA A 77 10.32 -2.48 1.05
N LEU A 78 9.39 -3.42 1.26
CA LEU A 78 9.29 -4.21 2.49
C LEU A 78 10.26 -5.39 2.48
N TRP A 79 10.39 -6.07 1.35
CA TRP A 79 11.23 -7.26 1.18
C TRP A 79 12.52 -6.99 0.41
N ALA A 80 12.82 -5.74 0.03
CA ALA A 80 14.08 -5.37 -0.61
C ALA A 80 15.24 -5.96 0.20
N PRO A 81 16.02 -6.89 -0.38
CA PRO A 81 17.26 -7.30 0.23
C PRO A 81 18.12 -6.05 0.28
N LYS A 82 18.59 -5.70 1.47
CA LYS A 82 19.55 -4.61 1.69
C LYS A 82 20.68 -4.81 0.68
N THR A 83 20.66 -4.08 -0.44
CA THR A 83 21.79 -4.06 -1.33
C THR A 83 22.87 -3.29 -0.56
N ALA A 84 24.00 -3.98 -0.41
CA ALA A 84 25.04 -3.75 0.59
C ALA A 84 25.57 -2.31 0.62
#